data_AF-A0AAV4JHX5-F1
#
_entry.id   AF-A0AAV4JHX5-F1
#
_cell.length_a   1.000
_cell.length_b   1.000
_cell.length_c   1.000
_cell.angle_alpha   90.00
_cell.angle_beta   90.00
_cell.angle_gamma   90.00
#
_symmetry.space_group_name_H-M   'P 1'
#
loop_
_entity.id
_entity.type
_entity.pdbx_description
1 polymer ?
#
loop_
_entity_poly.entity_id
_entity_poly.type
_entity_poly.pdbx_seq_one_letter_code
_entity_poly.pdbx_strand_id
1 'polypeptide(L)'
;MVMVVIVVVAVVVVVVVVVVVIVVVMVVVMVVVLVVVVVVVVVVIVVVVVVGVMVVMVMLVVVVVLVMVVMVVVVVLVLVVVEKVVVELVVVVVVAVVVEAEVVVVVVVVVVVVVVVVVVVVVVVVVVVIVVVVLMVVSISSRSSSSRSSSSSSSSSSSSSSSSSSSSSSRSSIVVVVVAVVVVVVVVVVVVVVVVAVVVVVVIVVIVVVMVVLVVVVVIIVVVLMVVL
;
A
#
# COMPACT_ATOMS: atom_id res chain seq x y z
N MET A 1 -28.79 -130.65 30.22
CA MET A 1 -29.16 -129.36 30.85
C MET A 1 -27.96 -128.44 31.06
N VAL A 2 -26.86 -128.90 31.67
CA VAL A 2 -25.66 -128.06 31.93
C VAL A 2 -25.09 -127.40 30.66
N MET A 3 -24.94 -128.13 29.55
CA MET A 3 -24.43 -127.57 28.29
C MET A 3 -25.33 -126.47 27.70
N VAL A 4 -26.65 -126.61 27.82
CA VAL A 4 -27.61 -125.59 27.37
C VAL A 4 -27.49 -124.33 28.22
N VAL A 5 -27.36 -124.47 29.54
CA VAL A 5 -27.17 -123.32 30.44
C VAL A 5 -25.87 -122.58 30.12
N ILE A 6 -24.76 -123.29 29.88
CA ILE A 6 -23.49 -122.67 29.50
C ILE A 6 -23.61 -121.88 28.19
N VAL A 7 -24.25 -122.46 27.17
CA VAL A 7 -24.47 -121.78 25.88
C VAL A 7 -25.34 -120.53 26.06
N VAL A 8 -26.44 -120.62 26.81
CA VAL A 8 -27.30 -119.46 27.08
C VAL A 8 -26.55 -118.35 27.81
N VAL A 9 -25.78 -118.69 28.85
CA VAL A 9 -24.97 -117.71 29.59
C VAL A 9 -23.93 -117.07 28.67
N ALA A 10 -23.24 -117.85 27.84
CA ALA A 10 -22.26 -117.32 26.89
C ALA A 10 -22.91 -116.35 25.89
N VAL A 11 -24.07 -116.68 25.33
CA VAL A 11 -24.81 -115.80 24.42
C VAL A 11 -25.24 -114.52 25.12
N VAL A 12 -25.76 -114.60 26.35
CA VAL A 12 -26.16 -113.42 27.13
C VAL A 12 -24.95 -112.51 27.41
N VAL A 13 -23.82 -113.08 27.81
CA VAL A 13 -22.58 -112.30 28.04
C VAL A 13 -22.13 -111.61 26.75
N VAL A 14 -22.13 -112.31 25.62
CA VAL A 14 -21.77 -111.71 24.31
C VAL A 14 -22.72 -110.58 23.96
N VAL A 15 -24.04 -110.76 24.11
CA VAL A 15 -25.03 -109.72 23.84
C VAL A 15 -24.82 -108.51 24.74
N VAL A 16 -24.60 -108.72 26.04
CA VAL A 16 -24.32 -107.63 27.00
C VAL A 16 -23.05 -106.88 26.61
N VAL A 17 -21.96 -107.59 26.29
CA VAL A 17 -20.70 -106.96 25.85
C VAL A 17 -20.91 -106.15 24.58
N VAL A 18 -21.62 -106.69 23.59
CA VAL A 18 -21.93 -105.99 22.33
C VAL A 18 -22.76 -104.72 22.61
N VAL A 19 -23.79 -104.81 23.45
CA VAL A 19 -24.61 -103.65 23.83
C VAL A 19 -23.76 -102.60 24.55
N VAL A 20 -22.92 -103.01 25.51
CA VAL A 20 -22.02 -102.09 26.22
C VAL A 20 -21.07 -101.40 25.24
N VAL A 21 -20.47 -102.14 24.31
CA VAL A 21 -19.58 -101.57 23.28
C VAL A 21 -20.34 -100.58 22.40
N ILE A 22 -21.55 -100.91 21.94
CA ILE A 22 -22.37 -100.00 21.15
C ILE A 22 -22.67 -98.72 21.93
N VAL A 23 -23.08 -98.83 23.20
CA VAL A 23 -23.38 -97.67 24.06
C VAL A 23 -22.13 -96.80 24.25
N VAL A 24 -20.98 -97.41 24.54
CA VAL A 24 -19.70 -96.69 24.68
C VAL A 24 -19.34 -95.96 23.40
N VAL A 25 -19.45 -96.63 22.25
CA VAL A 25 -19.18 -96.00 20.94
C VAL A 25 -20.14 -94.84 20.67
N MET A 26 -21.44 -94.99 20.95
CA MET A 26 -22.42 -93.91 20.78
C MET A 26 -22.11 -92.71 21.67
N VAL A 27 -21.73 -92.93 22.92
CA VAL A 27 -21.33 -91.86 23.85
C VAL A 27 -20.07 -91.15 23.35
N VAL A 28 -19.05 -91.91 22.92
CA VAL A 28 -17.83 -91.32 22.36
C VAL A 28 -18.13 -90.48 21.12
N VAL A 29 -18.94 -90.98 20.20
CA VAL A 29 -19.35 -90.23 19.00
C VAL A 29 -20.10 -88.95 19.39
N MET A 30 -21.04 -89.02 20.34
CA MET A 30 -21.78 -87.85 20.82
C MET A 30 -20.84 -86.79 21.43
N VAL A 31 -19.87 -87.21 22.25
CA VAL A 31 -18.88 -86.31 22.85
C VAL A 31 -18.00 -85.67 21.77
N VAL A 32 -17.52 -86.45 20.80
CA VAL A 32 -16.70 -85.93 19.69
C VAL A 32 -17.49 -84.89 18.88
N VAL A 33 -18.75 -85.18 18.53
CA VAL A 33 -19.62 -84.24 17.81
C VAL A 33 -19.80 -82.95 18.62
N LEU A 34 -20.08 -83.05 19.92
CA LEU A 34 -20.23 -81.89 20.79
C LEU A 34 -18.96 -81.05 20.82
N VAL A 35 -17.78 -81.67 20.98
CA VAL A 35 -16.49 -80.97 20.98
C VAL A 35 -16.27 -80.26 19.65
N VAL A 36 -16.52 -80.92 18.52
CA VAL A 36 -16.39 -80.31 17.18
C VAL A 36 -17.32 -79.11 17.03
N VAL A 37 -18.58 -79.21 17.46
CA VAL A 37 -19.53 -78.08 17.41
C VAL A 37 -19.04 -76.91 18.26
N VAL A 38 -18.57 -77.16 19.48
CA VAL A 38 -18.02 -76.12 20.36
C VAL A 38 -16.82 -75.44 19.72
N VAL A 39 -15.88 -76.20 19.15
CA VAL A 39 -14.71 -75.65 18.46
C VAL A 39 -15.14 -74.77 17.28
N VAL A 40 -16.08 -75.23 16.45
CA VAL A 40 -16.58 -74.45 15.31
C VAL A 40 -17.21 -73.14 15.78
N VAL A 41 -18.06 -73.17 16.81
CA VAL A 41 -18.69 -71.97 17.37
C VAL A 41 -17.63 -70.99 17.89
N VAL A 42 -16.62 -71.47 18.63
CA VAL A 42 -15.53 -70.63 19.12
C VAL A 42 -14.75 -70.00 17.97
N VAL A 43 -14.41 -70.77 16.94
CA VAL A 43 -13.72 -70.24 15.74
C VAL A 43 -14.56 -69.17 15.05
N VAL A 44 -15.87 -69.39 14.87
CA VAL A 44 -16.77 -68.39 14.28
C VAL A 44 -16.81 -67.11 15.10
N ILE A 45 -16.93 -67.21 16.44
CA ILE A 45 -16.91 -66.04 17.33
C ILE A 45 -15.59 -65.28 17.19
N VAL A 46 -14.45 -65.98 17.20
CA VAL A 46 -13.13 -65.35 17.05
C VAL A 46 -13.01 -64.62 15.71
N VAL A 47 -13.44 -65.25 14.61
CA VAL A 47 -13.44 -64.62 13.28
C VAL A 47 -14.31 -63.36 13.26
N VAL A 48 -15.53 -63.43 13.80
CA VAL A 48 -16.43 -62.26 13.87
C VAL A 48 -15.81 -61.13 14.68
N VAL A 49 -15.20 -61.43 15.83
CA VAL A 49 -14.51 -60.43 16.66
C VAL A 49 -13.34 -59.80 15.92
N VAL A 50 -12.48 -60.61 15.28
CA VAL A 50 -11.33 -60.11 14.51
C VAL A 50 -11.79 -59.20 13.37
N VAL A 51 -12.80 -59.62 12.59
CA VAL A 51 -13.37 -58.80 11.52
C VAL A 51 -13.95 -57.50 12.09
N GLY A 52 -14.69 -57.57 13.21
CA GLY A 52 -15.23 -56.39 13.89
C GLY A 52 -14.14 -55.39 14.29
N VAL A 53 -13.05 -55.87 14.91
CA VAL A 53 -11.89 -55.03 15.28
C VAL A 53 -11.24 -54.42 14.04
N MET A 54 -11.05 -55.20 12.96
CA MET A 54 -10.49 -54.70 11.71
C MET A 54 -11.35 -53.58 11.10
N VAL A 55 -12.67 -53.75 11.08
CA VAL A 55 -13.59 -52.71 10.59
C VAL A 55 -13.51 -51.45 11.44
N VAL A 56 -13.49 -51.56 12.77
CA VAL A 56 -13.33 -50.41 13.68
C VAL A 56 -12.01 -49.69 13.42
N MET A 57 -10.91 -50.43 13.26
CA MET A 57 -9.60 -49.84 12.97
C MET A 57 -9.60 -49.10 11.63
N VAL A 58 -10.19 -49.68 10.58
CA VAL A 58 -10.34 -49.01 9.28
C VAL A 58 -11.20 -47.73 9.41
N MET A 59 -12.32 -47.79 10.13
CA MET A 59 -13.16 -46.61 10.37
C MET A 59 -12.39 -45.50 11.10
N LEU A 60 -11.60 -45.85 12.12
CA LEU A 60 -10.77 -44.88 12.84
C LEU A 60 -9.74 -44.22 11.92
N VAL A 61 -9.06 -45.00 11.07
CA VAL A 61 -8.11 -44.46 10.08
C VAL A 61 -8.82 -43.50 9.12
N VAL A 62 -10.00 -43.87 8.60
CA VAL A 62 -10.78 -43.00 7.72
C VAL A 62 -11.15 -41.68 8.42
N VAL A 63 -11.61 -41.74 9.67
CA VAL A 63 -11.94 -40.54 10.45
C VAL A 63 -10.72 -39.65 10.66
N VAL A 64 -9.57 -40.22 11.02
CA VAL A 64 -8.31 -39.46 11.19
C VAL A 64 -7.91 -38.79 9.88
N VAL A 65 -7.96 -39.51 8.75
CA VAL A 65 -7.65 -38.95 7.42
C VAL A 65 -8.61 -37.80 7.09
N LEU A 66 -9.91 -37.97 7.30
CA LEU A 66 -10.90 -36.91 7.07
C LEU A 66 -10.62 -35.67 7.94
N VAL A 67 -10.29 -35.84 9.22
CA VAL A 67 -9.92 -34.73 10.11
C VAL A 67 -8.67 -34.02 9.61
N MET A 68 -7.64 -34.76 9.18
CA MET A 68 -6.44 -34.17 8.60
C MET A 68 -6.74 -33.37 7.33
N VAL A 69 -7.57 -33.91 6.42
CA VAL A 69 -7.99 -33.21 5.20
C VAL A 69 -8.75 -31.93 5.55
N VAL A 70 -9.70 -31.98 6.49
CA VAL A 70 -10.45 -30.80 6.94
C VAL A 70 -9.51 -29.76 7.53
N MET A 71 -8.56 -30.15 8.38
CA MET A 71 -7.56 -29.21 8.91
C MET A 71 -6.75 -28.54 7.82
N VAL A 72 -6.27 -29.30 6.83
CA VAL A 72 -5.53 -28.74 5.69
C VAL A 72 -6.39 -27.75 4.90
N VAL A 73 -7.64 -28.10 4.61
CA VAL A 73 -8.58 -27.21 3.90
C VAL A 73 -8.80 -25.92 4.68
N VAL A 74 -9.01 -25.99 5.99
CA VAL A 74 -9.17 -24.80 6.85
C VAL A 74 -7.93 -23.92 6.80
N VAL A 75 -6.73 -24.50 6.91
CA VAL A 75 -5.47 -23.74 6.83
C VAL A 75 -5.34 -23.04 5.48
N VAL A 76 -5.61 -23.74 4.37
CA VAL A 76 -5.56 -23.14 3.02
C VAL A 76 -6.58 -22.00 2.87
N LEU A 77 -7.81 -22.18 3.36
CA LEU A 77 -8.82 -21.12 3.33
C LEU A 77 -8.40 -19.89 4.13
N VAL A 78 -7.82 -20.09 5.32
CA VAL A 78 -7.31 -18.98 6.15
C VAL A 78 -6.20 -18.24 5.41
N LEU A 79 -5.25 -18.94 4.79
CA LEU A 79 -4.17 -18.32 4.01
C LEU A 79 -4.72 -17.47 2.85
N VAL A 80 -5.67 -18.00 2.07
CA VAL A 80 -6.30 -17.27 0.97
C VAL A 80 -7.03 -16.00 1.46
N VAL A 81 -7.72 -16.08 2.59
CA VAL A 81 -8.38 -14.91 3.19
C VAL A 81 -7.35 -13.87 3.63
N VAL A 82 -6.27 -14.29 4.29
CA VAL A 82 -5.19 -13.39 4.72
C VAL A 82 -4.55 -12.70 3.53
N GLU A 83 -4.20 -13.42 2.47
CA GLU A 83 -3.64 -12.85 1.23
C GLU A 83 -4.56 -11.79 0.63
N LYS A 84 -5.87 -12.08 0.52
CA LYS A 84 -6.84 -11.11 0.00
C LYS A 84 -6.90 -9.83 0.84
N VAL A 85 -6.94 -9.97 2.17
CA VAL A 85 -6.98 -8.81 3.08
C VAL A 85 -5.70 -7.98 2.95
N VAL A 86 -4.52 -8.62 2.85
CA VAL A 86 -3.25 -7.90 2.68
C VAL A 86 -3.24 -7.12 1.36
N VAL A 87 -3.73 -7.72 0.26
CA VAL A 87 -3.81 -7.03 -1.05
C VAL A 87 -4.74 -5.82 -0.97
N GLU A 88 -5.92 -5.96 -0.37
CA GLU A 88 -6.85 -4.82 -0.21
C GLU A 88 -6.24 -3.69 0.63
N LEU A 89 -5.58 -4.01 1.75
CA LEU A 89 -4.90 -3.02 2.58
C LEU A 89 -3.78 -2.30 1.81
N VAL A 90 -3.00 -3.05 1.03
CA VAL A 90 -1.97 -2.48 0.17
C VAL A 90 -2.57 -1.50 -0.83
N VAL A 91 -3.67 -1.87 -1.50
CA VAL A 91 -4.33 -0.98 -2.46
C VAL A 91 -4.82 0.31 -1.78
N VAL A 92 -5.42 0.21 -0.59
CA VAL A 92 -5.86 1.39 0.18
C VAL A 92 -4.68 2.30 0.51
N VAL A 93 -3.54 1.75 0.94
CA VAL A 93 -2.33 2.53 1.24
C VAL A 93 -1.78 3.22 -0.01
N VAL A 94 -1.71 2.51 -1.15
CA VAL A 94 -1.26 3.11 -2.42
C VAL A 94 -2.17 4.27 -2.81
N VAL A 95 -3.49 4.09 -2.76
CA VAL A 95 -4.45 5.15 -3.11
C VAL A 95 -4.28 6.35 -2.19
N ALA A 96 -4.12 6.13 -0.87
CA ALA A 96 -3.91 7.22 0.07
C ALA A 96 -2.65 8.04 -0.24
N VAL A 97 -1.53 7.37 -0.53
CA VAL A 97 -0.25 8.02 -0.86
C VAL A 97 -0.34 8.80 -2.16
N VAL A 98 -1.02 8.26 -3.18
CA VAL A 98 -1.24 8.95 -4.45
C VAL A 98 -2.09 10.21 -4.24
N VAL A 99 -3.17 10.12 -3.46
CA VAL A 99 -4.03 11.28 -3.16
C VAL A 99 -3.25 12.36 -2.41
N GLU A 100 -2.44 12.00 -1.40
CA GLU A 100 -1.60 12.97 -0.69
C GLU A 100 -0.60 13.65 -1.63
N ALA A 101 0.04 12.89 -2.52
CA ALA A 101 0.96 13.44 -3.50
C ALA A 101 0.29 14.43 -4.46
N GLU A 102 -0.91 14.10 -4.96
CA GLU A 102 -1.69 15.01 -5.81
C GLU A 102 -2.05 16.29 -5.07
N VAL A 103 -2.47 16.21 -3.80
CA VAL A 103 -2.76 17.39 -2.97
C VAL A 103 -1.53 18.28 -2.85
N VAL A 104 -0.34 17.70 -2.59
CA VAL A 104 0.90 18.49 -2.50
C VAL A 104 1.21 19.18 -3.84
N VAL A 105 1.06 18.48 -4.97
CA VAL A 105 1.26 19.08 -6.30
C VAL A 105 0.30 20.24 -6.52
N VAL A 106 -0.99 20.09 -6.20
CA VAL A 106 -1.98 21.17 -6.33
C VAL A 106 -1.60 22.38 -5.47
N VAL A 107 -1.22 22.16 -4.21
CA VAL A 107 -0.78 23.24 -3.30
C VAL A 107 0.42 23.98 -3.89
N VAL A 108 1.42 23.24 -4.39
CA VAL A 108 2.60 23.82 -5.03
C VAL A 108 2.24 24.67 -6.24
N VAL A 109 1.34 24.18 -7.11
CA VAL A 109 0.86 24.93 -8.29
C VAL A 109 0.18 26.22 -7.85
N VAL A 110 -0.69 26.17 -6.83
CA VAL A 110 -1.36 27.36 -6.28
C VAL A 110 -0.34 28.37 -5.76
N VAL A 111 0.69 27.94 -5.02
CA VAL A 111 1.77 28.82 -4.53
C VAL A 111 2.50 29.49 -5.69
N VAL A 112 2.84 28.75 -6.76
CA VAL A 112 3.48 29.32 -7.95
C VAL A 112 2.59 30.38 -8.59
N VAL A 113 1.31 30.10 -8.78
CA VAL A 113 0.36 31.05 -9.36
C VAL A 113 0.29 32.33 -8.52
N VAL A 114 0.19 32.22 -7.20
CA VAL A 114 0.19 33.38 -6.28
C VAL A 114 1.48 34.19 -6.43
N VAL A 115 2.63 33.54 -6.48
CA VAL A 115 3.93 34.22 -6.64
C VAL A 115 4.00 34.97 -7.98
N VAL A 116 3.57 34.33 -9.07
CA VAL A 116 3.50 34.98 -10.39
C VAL A 116 2.59 36.20 -10.36
N VAL A 117 1.41 36.10 -9.73
CA VAL A 117 0.48 37.24 -9.59
C VAL A 117 1.13 38.38 -8.80
N VAL A 118 1.79 38.10 -7.67
CA VAL A 118 2.50 39.10 -6.87
C VAL A 118 3.56 39.81 -7.71
N VAL A 119 4.32 39.07 -8.51
CA VAL A 119 5.37 39.62 -9.38
C VAL A 119 4.80 40.54 -10.43
N VAL A 120 3.72 40.12 -11.09
CA VAL A 120 3.01 40.96 -12.07
C VAL A 120 2.56 42.26 -11.41
N VAL A 121 1.97 42.19 -10.21
CA VAL A 121 1.56 43.39 -9.46
C VAL A 121 2.75 44.30 -9.17
N VAL A 122 3.89 43.76 -8.70
CA VAL A 122 5.09 44.55 -8.44
C VAL A 122 5.61 45.21 -9.71
N VAL A 123 5.66 44.49 -10.84
CA VAL A 123 6.08 45.04 -12.14
C VAL A 123 5.16 46.19 -12.56
N VAL A 124 3.83 46.02 -12.42
CA VAL A 124 2.86 47.09 -12.73
C VAL A 124 3.10 48.31 -11.84
N VAL A 125 3.30 48.13 -10.53
CA VAL A 125 3.59 49.24 -9.61
C VAL A 125 4.87 49.96 -10.03
N VAL A 126 5.94 49.22 -10.36
CA VAL A 126 7.20 49.79 -10.82
C VAL A 126 7.01 50.60 -12.10
N VAL A 127 6.25 50.10 -13.08
CA VAL A 127 5.93 50.81 -14.31
C VAL A 127 5.17 52.11 -14.01
N VAL A 128 4.16 52.06 -13.15
CA VAL A 128 3.39 53.25 -12.73
C VAL A 128 4.32 54.28 -12.08
N VAL A 129 5.23 53.85 -11.20
CA VAL A 129 6.22 54.75 -10.57
C VAL A 129 7.12 55.40 -11.62
N ILE A 130 7.64 54.64 -12.59
CA ILE A 130 8.43 55.20 -13.71
C ILE A 130 7.62 56.26 -14.45
N VAL A 131 6.37 55.95 -14.82
CA VAL A 131 5.50 56.88 -15.56
C VAL A 131 5.31 58.17 -14.77
N VAL A 132 5.02 58.09 -13.46
CA VAL A 132 4.87 59.27 -12.59
C VAL A 132 6.15 60.10 -12.54
N VAL A 133 7.32 59.45 -12.38
CA VAL A 133 8.62 60.14 -12.39
C VAL A 133 8.86 60.86 -13.72
N VAL A 134 8.58 60.20 -14.84
CA VAL A 134 8.72 60.80 -16.18
C VAL A 134 7.81 62.01 -16.34
N LEU A 135 6.53 61.90 -15.96
CA LEU A 135 5.57 63.00 -16.03
C LEU A 135 5.99 64.20 -15.17
N MET A 136 6.56 63.95 -13.99
CA MET A 136 7.09 64.99 -13.11
C MET A 136 8.26 65.74 -13.78
N VAL A 137 9.18 65.02 -14.42
CA VAL A 137 10.34 65.59 -15.12
C VAL A 137 9.93 66.44 -16.32
N VAL A 138 8.96 65.96 -17.09
CA VAL A 138 8.40 66.72 -18.23
C VAL A 138 7.76 68.02 -17.74
N SER A 139 6.97 67.97 -16.67
CA SER A 139 6.30 69.14 -16.10
C SER A 139 7.28 70.22 -15.61
N ILE A 140 8.43 69.81 -15.06
CA ILE A 140 9.51 70.74 -14.64
C ILE A 140 10.13 71.41 -15.88
N SER A 141 10.34 70.66 -16.96
CA SER A 141 10.95 71.18 -18.20
C SER A 141 10.06 72.23 -18.89
N SER A 142 8.73 72.10 -18.79
CA SER A 142 7.76 73.04 -19.39
C SER A 142 7.67 74.38 -18.66
N ARG A 143 8.09 74.48 -17.39
CA ARG A 143 8.01 75.73 -16.61
C ARG A 143 9.15 76.72 -16.88
N SER A 144 10.24 76.31 -17.55
CA SER A 144 11.39 77.18 -17.81
C SER A 144 11.31 78.03 -19.09
N SER A 145 10.26 77.90 -19.90
CA SER A 145 10.12 78.63 -21.18
C SER A 145 9.20 79.85 -21.14
N SER A 146 8.51 80.13 -20.03
CA SER A 146 7.54 81.22 -19.89
C SER A 146 8.11 82.48 -19.22
N SER A 147 9.19 83.04 -19.78
CA SER A 147 9.71 84.35 -19.37
C SER A 147 10.34 85.08 -20.55
N ARG A 148 9.53 85.59 -21.49
CA ARG A 148 9.93 86.63 -22.46
C ARG A 148 8.69 87.19 -23.17
N SER A 149 8.02 88.09 -22.48
CA SER A 149 7.22 89.19 -23.02
C SER A 149 6.93 90.04 -21.78
N SER A 150 7.45 91.25 -21.61
CA SER A 150 7.10 92.44 -22.40
C SER A 150 8.00 93.62 -22.02
N SER A 151 8.11 94.59 -22.93
CA SER A 151 8.14 96.05 -22.71
C SER A 151 9.33 96.81 -23.30
N SER A 152 8.95 97.76 -24.13
CA SER A 152 9.72 98.68 -24.95
C SER A 152 10.42 99.81 -24.17
N SER A 153 11.43 100.40 -24.85
CA SER A 153 11.83 101.82 -24.81
C SER A 153 12.91 102.28 -23.81
N SER A 154 14.11 102.48 -24.40
CA SER A 154 14.98 103.67 -24.27
C SER A 154 15.90 103.86 -23.04
N SER A 155 17.20 103.84 -23.38
CA SER A 155 18.29 104.73 -22.89
C SER A 155 19.19 104.28 -21.75
N SER A 156 20.44 103.98 -22.16
CA SER A 156 21.70 104.44 -21.55
C SER A 156 22.40 103.59 -20.48
N SER A 157 23.54 103.02 -20.94
CA SER A 157 24.86 103.08 -20.29
C SER A 157 25.28 101.96 -19.33
N SER A 158 26.16 101.11 -19.89
CA SER A 158 27.49 100.77 -19.37
C SER A 158 27.70 99.54 -18.47
N SER A 159 28.57 98.66 -19.01
CA SER A 159 29.63 97.90 -18.32
C SER A 159 29.36 96.46 -17.87
N SER A 160 29.79 95.53 -18.73
CA SER A 160 30.83 94.52 -18.45
C SER A 160 30.59 93.38 -17.41
N SER A 161 30.41 92.18 -17.99
CA SER A 161 31.19 90.95 -17.72
C SER A 161 30.58 89.79 -16.90
N SER A 162 30.63 88.62 -17.55
CA SER A 162 30.71 87.24 -17.01
C SER A 162 29.35 86.58 -16.69
N SER A 163 28.69 85.92 -17.65
CA SER A 163 28.93 84.55 -18.14
C SER A 163 28.58 83.43 -17.14
N SER A 164 27.57 82.63 -17.53
CA SER A 164 27.44 81.19 -17.25
C SER A 164 26.83 80.73 -15.91
N SER A 165 25.51 80.89 -15.72
CA SER A 165 24.85 80.34 -14.51
C SER A 165 23.58 79.50 -14.74
N SER A 166 23.15 79.27 -15.98
CA SER A 166 21.86 78.60 -16.22
C SER A 166 21.93 77.08 -16.39
N SER A 167 23.13 76.46 -16.32
CA SER A 167 23.30 75.03 -16.62
C SER A 167 23.27 74.11 -15.40
N SER A 168 23.29 74.63 -14.17
CA SER A 168 23.36 73.80 -12.96
C SER A 168 22.02 73.14 -12.61
N SER A 169 20.89 73.82 -12.87
CA SER A 169 19.56 73.28 -12.55
C SER A 169 19.18 72.07 -13.44
N SER A 170 19.63 72.05 -14.69
CA SER A 170 19.39 70.94 -15.62
C SER A 170 20.20 69.69 -15.28
N ARG A 171 21.38 69.83 -14.64
CA ARG A 171 22.19 68.68 -14.24
C ARG A 171 21.59 67.96 -13.04
N SER A 172 21.07 68.70 -12.06
CA SER A 172 20.41 68.09 -10.90
C SER A 172 19.17 67.29 -11.27
N SER A 173 18.35 67.76 -12.23
CA SER A 173 17.18 67.00 -12.68
C SER A 173 17.58 65.69 -13.38
N ILE A 174 18.64 65.71 -14.19
CA ILE A 174 19.16 64.49 -14.85
C ILE A 174 19.65 63.49 -13.80
N VAL A 175 20.40 63.93 -12.80
CA VAL A 175 20.91 63.02 -11.74
C VAL A 175 19.75 62.34 -11.01
N VAL A 176 18.69 63.07 -10.67
CA VAL A 176 17.50 62.49 -10.01
C VAL A 176 16.84 61.42 -10.88
N VAL A 177 16.70 61.68 -12.18
CA VAL A 177 16.14 60.68 -13.13
C VAL A 177 17.02 59.44 -13.21
N VAL A 178 18.33 59.62 -13.36
CA VAL A 178 19.27 58.49 -13.41
C VAL A 178 19.19 57.66 -12.14
N VAL A 179 19.19 58.30 -10.96
CA VAL A 179 19.05 57.59 -9.68
C VAL A 179 17.72 56.85 -9.61
N ALA A 180 16.60 57.48 -9.99
CA ALA A 180 15.29 56.82 -10.00
C ALA A 180 15.25 55.59 -10.93
N VAL A 181 15.83 55.70 -12.13
CA VAL A 181 15.94 54.58 -13.07
C VAL A 181 16.81 53.47 -12.49
N VAL A 182 17.96 53.80 -11.89
CA VAL A 182 18.83 52.80 -11.26
C VAL A 182 18.11 52.07 -10.13
N VAL A 183 17.41 52.81 -9.25
CA VAL A 183 16.62 52.21 -8.16
C VAL A 183 15.57 51.26 -8.73
N VAL A 184 14.84 51.67 -9.77
CA VAL A 184 13.85 50.82 -10.43
C VAL A 184 14.49 49.55 -11.01
N VAL A 185 15.60 49.67 -11.72
CA VAL A 185 16.32 48.51 -12.28
C VAL A 185 16.73 47.55 -11.17
N VAL A 186 17.27 48.06 -10.05
CA VAL A 186 17.64 47.23 -8.89
C VAL A 186 16.41 46.51 -8.32
N VAL A 187 15.28 47.21 -8.15
CA VAL A 187 14.02 46.59 -7.69
C VAL A 187 13.58 45.47 -8.63
N VAL A 188 13.59 45.70 -9.94
CA VAL A 188 13.23 44.67 -10.93
C VAL A 188 14.15 43.46 -10.85
N VAL A 189 15.48 43.67 -10.75
CA VAL A 189 16.45 42.58 -10.60
C VAL A 189 16.18 41.78 -9.33
N VAL A 190 15.94 42.45 -8.19
CA VAL A 190 15.62 41.78 -6.93
C VAL A 190 14.35 40.95 -7.06
N VAL A 191 13.29 41.49 -7.67
CA VAL A 191 12.04 40.75 -7.92
C VAL A 191 12.31 39.51 -8.77
N VAL A 192 13.04 39.63 -9.87
CA VAL A 192 13.39 38.48 -10.74
C VAL A 192 14.16 37.41 -9.96
N VAL A 193 15.15 37.80 -9.15
CA VAL A 193 15.93 36.87 -8.32
C VAL A 193 15.01 36.13 -7.33
N VAL A 194 14.08 36.84 -6.68
CA VAL A 194 13.11 36.23 -5.77
C VAL A 194 12.22 35.21 -6.50
N VAL A 195 11.75 35.54 -7.71
CA VAL A 195 10.94 34.60 -8.52
C VAL A 195 11.72 33.35 -8.85
N VAL A 196 12.95 33.50 -9.35
CA VAL A 196 13.80 32.36 -9.71
C VAL A 196 14.04 31.49 -8.48
N ALA A 197 14.33 32.08 -7.32
CA ALA A 197 14.49 31.35 -6.07
C ALA A 197 13.22 30.55 -5.69
N VAL A 198 12.04 31.18 -5.77
CA VAL A 198 10.77 30.49 -5.47
C VAL A 198 10.50 29.35 -6.45
N VAL A 199 10.73 29.55 -7.75
CA VAL A 199 10.58 28.50 -8.76
C VAL A 199 11.52 27.32 -8.48
N VAL A 200 12.79 27.59 -8.13
CA VAL A 200 13.75 26.55 -7.77
C VAL A 200 13.29 25.77 -6.53
N VAL A 201 12.83 26.46 -5.48
CA VAL A 201 12.31 25.82 -4.27
C VAL A 201 11.11 24.92 -4.60
N VAL A 202 10.18 25.41 -5.43
CA VAL A 202 9.03 24.63 -5.89
C VAL A 202 9.47 23.37 -6.64
N VAL A 203 10.40 23.49 -7.59
CA VAL A 203 10.92 22.34 -8.34
C VAL A 203 11.54 21.31 -7.39
N ILE A 204 12.33 21.74 -6.41
CA ILE A 204 12.92 20.85 -5.40
C ILE A 204 11.82 20.14 -4.61
N VAL A 205 10.79 20.84 -4.14
CA VAL A 205 9.66 20.25 -3.41
C VAL A 205 8.96 19.18 -4.25
N VAL A 206 8.69 19.45 -5.53
CA VAL A 206 8.07 18.48 -6.44
C VAL A 206 8.94 17.24 -6.60
N ILE A 207 10.25 17.40 -6.81
CA ILE A 207 11.19 16.28 -6.94
C ILE A 207 11.19 15.42 -5.66
N VAL A 208 11.21 16.04 -4.49
CA VAL A 208 11.18 15.33 -3.20
C VAL A 208 9.88 14.53 -3.05
N VAL A 209 8.73 15.13 -3.36
CA VAL A 209 7.43 14.45 -3.31
C VAL A 209 7.41 13.24 -4.23
N VAL A 210 7.87 13.38 -5.47
CA VAL A 210 7.96 12.28 -6.43
C VAL A 210 8.87 11.17 -5.92
N MET A 211 10.04 11.50 -5.35
CA MET A 211 10.95 10.51 -4.78
C MET A 211 10.31 9.74 -3.62
N VAL A 212 9.61 10.42 -2.71
CA VAL A 212 8.90 9.78 -1.59
C VAL A 212 7.85 8.81 -2.11
N VAL A 213 7.02 9.23 -3.07
CA VAL A 213 6.00 8.37 -3.68
C VAL A 213 6.62 7.12 -4.29
N LEU A 214 7.71 7.28 -5.06
CA LEU A 214 8.42 6.14 -5.67
C LEU A 214 8.95 5.17 -4.62
N VAL A 215 9.57 5.66 -3.54
CA VAL A 215 10.05 4.81 -2.45
C VAL A 215 8.90 4.04 -1.81
N VAL A 216 7.77 4.70 -1.52
CA VAL A 216 6.60 4.04 -0.93
C VAL A 216 6.05 2.95 -1.85
N VAL A 217 5.94 3.23 -3.16
CA VAL A 217 5.51 2.23 -4.15
C VAL A 217 6.45 1.03 -4.17
N VAL A 218 7.77 1.24 -4.17
CA VAL A 218 8.76 0.15 -4.15
C VAL A 218 8.64 -0.69 -2.87
N VAL A 219 8.53 -0.05 -1.70
CA VAL A 219 8.35 -0.75 -0.42
C VAL A 219 7.09 -1.60 -0.45
N ILE A 220 5.98 -1.06 -0.95
CA ILE A 220 4.72 -1.77 -1.09
C ILE A 220 4.87 -3.00 -2.00
N ILE A 221 5.51 -2.86 -3.16
CA ILE A 221 5.77 -3.99 -4.07
C ILE A 221 6.59 -5.08 -3.37
N VAL A 222 7.64 -4.70 -2.63
CA VAL A 222 8.48 -5.66 -1.89
C VAL A 222 7.66 -6.38 -0.82
N VAL A 223 6.82 -5.67 -0.07
CA VAL A 223 5.94 -6.27 0.96
C VAL A 223 4.96 -7.25 0.32
N VAL A 224 4.30 -6.88 -0.78
CA VAL A 224 3.41 -7.78 -1.51
C VAL A 224 4.15 -9.02 -1.99
N LEU A 225 5.33 -8.84 -2.57
CA LEU A 225 6.13 -9.96 -3.08
C LEU A 225 6.57 -10.90 -1.96
N MET A 226 6.93 -10.38 -0.78
CA MET A 226 7.29 -11.17 0.40
C MET A 226 6.11 -11.91 1.03
N VAL A 227 4.88 -11.42 0.84
CA VAL A 227 3.67 -12.09 1.34
C VAL A 227 3.17 -13.15 0.36
N VAL A 228 3.39 -12.95 -0.94
CA VAL A 228 2.88 -13.83 -2.00
C VAL A 228 3.84 -14.99 -2.34
N LEU A 229 5.15 -14.83 -2.11
CA LEU A 229 6.18 -15.87 -2.32
C LEU A 229 6.40 -16.74 -1.08
#